data_AF-A0A2N3CJA9-F1
#
_entry.id   AF-A0A2N3CJA9-F1
#
_cell.length_a   1.000
_cell.length_b   1.000
_cell.length_c   1.000
_cell.angle_alpha   90.00
_cell.angle_beta   90.00
_cell.angle_gamma   90.00
#
_symmetry.space_group_name_H-M   'P 1'
#
loop_
_entity.id
_entity.type
_entity.pdbx_description
1 polymer ?
#
loop_
_entity_poly.entity_id
_entity_poly.type
_entity_poly.pdbx_seq_one_letter_code
_entity_poly.pdbx_strand_id
1 'polypeptide(L)'
;MAGATPERLMRLLRDVLESWVHPRAVAARRIATAEERRLLGWLMLALLFAAVAGLAGETRAPPEADVPPEALAAGRLLGGLILAPLFFYALAGLSWMGLRLCGVRHAQGRAARAALFWALLAASPALVLKALLQGAGIAGGVAAGWLAAGAFLVFWLVGLLAVLRPAGAIDAT
;
A
#
# COMPACT_ATOMS: atom_id res chain seq x y z
N MET A 1 -19.09 -12.80 14.20
CA MET A 1 -18.73 -11.78 13.19
C MET A 1 -18.60 -10.44 13.90
N ALA A 2 -17.39 -10.07 14.34
CA ALA A 2 -17.18 -8.84 15.10
C ALA A 2 -17.18 -7.66 14.12
N GLY A 3 -18.25 -6.85 14.17
CA GLY A 3 -18.33 -5.62 13.40
C GLY A 3 -17.09 -4.76 13.64
N ALA A 4 -16.47 -4.30 12.56
CA ALA A 4 -15.48 -3.24 12.68
C ALA A 4 -16.21 -2.04 13.29
N THR A 5 -15.95 -1.75 14.57
CA THR A 5 -16.57 -0.59 15.21
C THR A 5 -16.18 0.66 14.43
N PRO A 6 -17.10 1.60 14.16
CA PRO A 6 -16.82 2.80 13.36
C PRO A 6 -15.55 3.53 13.80
N GLU A 7 -15.29 3.53 15.12
CA GLU A 7 -14.08 4.06 15.75
C GLU A 7 -12.78 3.48 15.20
N ARG A 8 -12.73 2.16 14.92
CA ARG A 8 -11.53 1.51 14.37
C ARG A 8 -11.25 1.98 12.96
N LEU A 9 -12.30 2.17 12.17
CA LEU A 9 -12.18 2.66 10.80
C LEU A 9 -11.72 4.12 10.78
N MET A 10 -12.30 4.96 11.65
CA MET A 10 -11.86 6.34 11.84
C MET A 10 -10.41 6.45 12.28
N ARG A 11 -9.95 5.59 13.22
CA ARG A 11 -8.53 5.52 13.61
C ARG A 11 -7.65 5.11 12.43
N LEU A 12 -8.06 4.11 11.66
CA LEU A 12 -7.31 3.67 10.48
C LEU A 12 -7.16 4.79 9.45
N LEU A 13 -8.23 5.51 9.14
CA LEU A 13 -8.20 6.64 8.22
C LEU A 13 -7.29 7.76 8.75
N ARG A 14 -7.38 8.08 10.04
CA ARG A 14 -6.48 9.05 10.68
C ARG A 14 -5.03 8.64 10.53
N ASP A 15 -4.70 7.38 10.82
CA ASP A 15 -3.34 6.85 10.70
C ASP A 15 -2.84 6.88 9.23
N VAL A 16 -3.72 6.65 8.25
CA VAL A 16 -3.41 6.80 6.82
C VAL A 16 -3.05 8.26 6.51
N LEU A 17 -3.88 9.23 6.93
CA LEU A 17 -3.62 10.65 6.70
C LEU A 17 -2.38 11.14 7.45
N GLU A 18 -2.18 10.71 8.69
CA GLU A 18 -0.99 11.01 9.49
C GLU A 18 0.28 10.44 8.83
N SER A 19 0.20 9.35 8.07
CA SER A 19 1.35 8.83 7.32
C SER A 19 1.86 9.80 6.25
N TRP A 20 1.04 10.72 5.74
CA TRP A 20 1.47 11.73 4.77
C TRP A 20 2.26 12.87 5.41
N VAL A 21 2.05 13.12 6.70
CA VAL A 21 2.73 14.19 7.45
C VAL A 21 3.90 13.62 8.26
N HIS A 22 3.70 12.49 8.92
CA HIS A 22 4.65 11.84 9.81
C HIS A 22 4.83 10.36 9.46
N PRO A 23 5.34 10.03 8.25
CA PRO A 23 5.43 8.65 7.77
C PRO A 23 6.25 7.75 8.70
N ARG A 24 7.33 8.28 9.31
CA ARG A 24 8.23 7.51 10.18
C ARG A 24 7.55 7.08 11.47
N ALA A 25 6.86 8.01 12.15
CA ALA A 25 6.22 7.76 13.42
C ALA A 25 5.09 6.74 13.27
N VAL A 26 4.25 6.89 12.24
CA VAL A 26 3.14 5.98 11.99
C VAL A 26 3.64 4.60 11.56
N ALA A 27 4.62 4.52 10.66
CA ALA A 27 5.20 3.24 10.24
C ALA A 27 5.79 2.48 11.44
N ALA A 28 6.58 3.14 12.29
CA ALA A 28 7.16 2.51 13.49
C ALA A 28 6.06 1.97 14.43
N ARG A 29 5.06 2.80 14.75
CA ARG A 29 3.91 2.45 15.60
C ARG A 29 3.11 1.27 15.04
N ARG A 30 2.84 1.28 13.73
CA ARG A 30 2.05 0.24 13.05
C ARG A 30 2.80 -1.06 12.92
N ILE A 31 4.09 -1.03 12.58
CA ILE A 31 4.92 -2.23 12.47
C ILE A 31 5.10 -2.89 13.84
N ALA A 32 5.31 -2.10 14.90
CA ALA A 32 5.46 -2.62 16.26
C ALA A 32 4.18 -3.32 16.76
N THR A 33 3.00 -2.79 16.41
CA THR A 33 1.69 -3.31 16.82
C THR A 33 1.01 -4.20 15.78
N ALA A 34 1.74 -4.61 14.73
CA ALA A 34 1.17 -5.40 13.63
C ALA A 34 0.97 -6.86 14.05
N GLU A 35 -0.29 -7.29 14.11
CA GLU A 35 -0.65 -8.70 14.23
C GLU A 35 -0.71 -9.36 12.85
N GLU A 36 -0.37 -10.64 12.78
CA GLU A 36 -0.37 -11.41 11.52
C GLU A 36 -1.73 -11.37 10.81
N ARG A 37 -2.84 -11.47 11.57
CA ARG A 37 -4.21 -11.37 11.04
C ARG A 37 -4.51 -10.01 10.41
N ARG A 38 -3.87 -8.93 10.87
CA ARG A 38 -4.13 -7.56 10.38
C ARG A 38 -3.37 -7.26 9.08
N LEU A 39 -2.23 -7.94 8.85
CA LEU A 39 -1.40 -7.76 7.66
C LEU A 39 -2.16 -8.07 6.37
N LEU A 40 -2.83 -9.22 6.33
CA LEU A 40 -3.68 -9.59 5.20
C LEU A 40 -4.81 -8.58 4.99
N GLY A 41 -5.41 -8.07 6.08
CA GLY A 41 -6.43 -7.03 6.00
C GLY A 41 -5.93 -5.74 5.33
N TRP A 42 -4.70 -5.30 5.65
CA TRP A 42 -4.10 -4.13 4.99
C TRP A 42 -3.83 -4.37 3.52
N LEU A 43 -3.27 -5.52 3.17
CA LEU A 43 -3.01 -5.89 1.77
C LEU A 43 -4.30 -5.96 0.97
N MET A 44 -5.31 -6.69 1.46
CA MET A 44 -6.59 -6.84 0.78
C MET A 44 -7.30 -5.50 0.61
N LEU A 45 -7.25 -4.62 1.61
CA LEU A 45 -7.85 -3.30 1.51
C LEU A 45 -7.10 -2.41 0.49
N ALA A 46 -5.77 -2.45 0.49
CA ALA A 46 -4.98 -1.72 -0.51
C ALA A 46 -5.23 -2.22 -1.93
N LEU A 47 -5.32 -3.54 -2.12
CA LEU A 47 -5.63 -4.16 -3.41
C LEU A 47 -7.06 -3.84 -3.86
N LEU A 48 -8.02 -3.82 -2.94
CA LEU A 48 -9.39 -3.42 -3.22
C LEU A 48 -9.43 -1.96 -3.73
N PHE A 49 -8.75 -1.03 -3.05
CA PHE A 49 -8.64 0.34 -3.53
C PHE A 49 -7.98 0.44 -4.89
N ALA A 50 -6.90 -0.30 -5.15
CA ALA A 50 -6.21 -0.31 -6.43
C ALA A 50 -7.04 -0.93 -7.57
N ALA A 51 -7.86 -1.93 -7.27
CA ALA A 51 -8.79 -2.57 -8.20
C ALA A 51 -9.93 -1.60 -8.58
N VAL A 52 -10.59 -1.00 -7.59
CA VAL A 52 -11.66 0.00 -7.80
C VAL A 52 -11.14 1.22 -8.55
N ALA A 53 -9.99 1.75 -8.14
CA ALA A 53 -9.32 2.86 -8.83
C ALA A 53 -8.96 2.51 -10.29
N GLY A 54 -8.63 1.24 -10.52
CA GLY A 54 -8.45 0.67 -11.84
C GLY A 54 -9.67 0.80 -12.71
N LEU A 55 -10.73 0.07 -12.32
CA LEU A 55 -11.98 -0.05 -13.07
C LEU A 55 -12.55 1.30 -13.49
N ALA A 56 -12.43 2.31 -12.63
CA ALA A 56 -12.86 3.67 -12.95
C ALA A 56 -12.16 4.26 -14.18
N GLY A 57 -10.87 3.95 -14.40
CA GLY A 57 -10.08 4.42 -15.53
C GLY A 57 -10.40 3.71 -16.85
N GLU A 58 -10.72 2.41 -16.82
CA GLU A 58 -10.96 1.63 -18.04
C GLU A 58 -12.29 1.96 -18.74
N THR A 59 -13.23 2.64 -18.06
CA THR A 59 -14.48 3.13 -18.68
C THR A 59 -14.29 4.17 -19.79
N ARG A 60 -13.06 4.69 -19.95
CA ARG A 60 -12.68 5.65 -20.99
C ARG A 60 -11.73 5.07 -22.04
N ALA A 61 -11.73 3.74 -22.24
CA ALA A 61 -10.95 3.14 -23.32
C ALA A 61 -11.24 3.88 -24.65
N PRO A 62 -10.21 4.22 -25.44
CA PRO A 62 -10.40 4.92 -26.71
C PRO A 62 -11.31 4.07 -27.62
N PRO A 63 -12.18 4.70 -28.44
CA PRO A 63 -13.10 3.99 -29.32
C PRO A 63 -12.43 3.00 -30.29
N GLU A 64 -11.13 3.18 -30.53
CA GLU A 64 -10.28 2.39 -31.42
C GLU A 64 -9.60 1.19 -30.73
N ALA A 65 -9.92 0.91 -29.47
CA ALA A 65 -9.34 -0.21 -28.75
C ALA A 65 -9.86 -1.56 -29.29
N ASP A 66 -8.97 -2.37 -29.88
CA ASP A 66 -9.25 -3.75 -30.33
C ASP A 66 -9.70 -4.68 -29.20
N VAL A 67 -9.43 -4.30 -27.94
CA VAL A 67 -9.75 -5.12 -26.77
C VAL A 67 -11.00 -4.57 -26.08
N PRO A 68 -12.05 -5.38 -25.87
CA PRO A 68 -13.24 -4.97 -25.15
C PRO A 68 -12.90 -4.47 -23.74
N PRO A 69 -13.54 -3.39 -23.24
CA PRO A 69 -13.28 -2.85 -21.91
C PRO A 69 -13.60 -3.86 -20.81
N GLU A 70 -14.55 -4.77 -21.02
CA GLU A 70 -14.87 -5.86 -20.09
C GLU A 70 -13.71 -6.84 -19.94
N ALA A 71 -13.01 -7.14 -21.03
CA ALA A 71 -11.84 -8.02 -21.02
C ALA A 71 -10.66 -7.37 -20.27
N LEU A 72 -10.45 -6.06 -20.45
CA LEU A 72 -9.46 -5.28 -19.69
C LEU A 72 -9.79 -5.26 -18.20
N ALA A 73 -11.05 -4.99 -17.85
CA ALA A 73 -11.53 -5.00 -16.47
C ALA A 73 -11.37 -6.38 -15.82
N ALA A 74 -11.76 -7.45 -16.53
CA ALA A 74 -11.60 -8.82 -16.07
C ALA A 74 -10.13 -9.18 -15.84
N GLY A 75 -9.24 -8.88 -16.80
CA GLY A 75 -7.80 -9.10 -16.68
C GLY A 75 -7.18 -8.33 -15.51
N ARG A 76 -7.63 -7.09 -15.28
CA ARG A 76 -7.18 -6.27 -14.16
C ARG A 76 -7.63 -6.82 -12.81
N LEU A 77 -8.87 -7.29 -12.69
CA LEU A 77 -9.36 -7.92 -11.47
C LEU A 77 -8.61 -9.22 -11.19
N LEU A 78 -8.42 -10.08 -12.19
CA LEU A 78 -7.67 -11.34 -12.06
C LEU A 78 -6.21 -11.07 -11.66
N GLY A 79 -5.52 -10.19 -12.39
CA GLY A 79 -4.15 -9.80 -12.08
C GLY A 79 -4.03 -9.14 -10.70
N GLY A 80 -4.97 -8.27 -10.36
CA GLY A 80 -4.98 -7.52 -9.10
C GLY A 80 -5.32 -8.34 -7.86
N LEU A 81 -6.25 -9.29 -7.96
CA LEU A 81 -6.72 -10.08 -6.82
C LEU A 81 -5.96 -11.40 -6.65
N ILE A 82 -5.43 -11.98 -7.72
CA ILE A 82 -4.70 -13.27 -7.67
C ILE A 82 -3.19 -13.05 -7.73
N LEU A 83 -2.72 -12.29 -8.73
CA LEU A 83 -1.30 -12.15 -9.00
C LEU A 83 -0.63 -11.12 -8.07
N ALA A 84 -1.30 -10.00 -7.78
CA ALA A 84 -0.73 -8.94 -6.96
C ALA A 84 -0.41 -9.38 -5.51
N PRO A 85 -1.27 -10.15 -4.78
CA PRO A 85 -0.88 -10.66 -3.47
C PRO A 85 0.39 -11.49 -3.53
N LEU A 86 0.50 -12.40 -4.50
CA LEU A 86 1.68 -13.25 -4.66
C LEU A 86 2.94 -12.41 -4.92
N PHE A 87 2.83 -11.41 -5.81
CA PHE A 87 3.91 -10.46 -6.09
C PHE A 87 4.34 -9.71 -4.82
N PHE A 88 3.41 -9.15 -4.06
CA PHE A 88 3.73 -8.40 -2.84
C PHE A 88 4.29 -9.30 -1.73
N TYR A 89 3.87 -10.56 -1.65
CA TYR A 89 4.47 -11.53 -0.74
C TYR A 89 5.91 -11.86 -1.12
N ALA A 90 6.18 -12.09 -2.41
CA ALA A 90 7.54 -12.29 -2.91
C ALA A 90 8.41 -11.07 -2.62
N LEU A 91 7.91 -9.87 -2.90
CA LEU A 91 8.62 -8.61 -2.63
C LEU A 91 8.90 -8.41 -1.13
N ALA A 92 7.97 -8.78 -0.25
CA ALA A 92 8.19 -8.72 1.18
C ALA A 92 9.25 -9.73 1.65
N GLY A 93 9.27 -10.93 1.06
CA GLY A 93 10.32 -11.93 1.29
C GLY A 93 11.70 -11.43 0.85
N LEU A 94 11.78 -10.83 -0.34
CA LEU A 94 12.99 -10.19 -0.85
C LEU A 94 13.45 -9.03 0.04
N SER A 95 12.52 -8.21 0.52
CA SER A 95 12.82 -7.10 1.46
C SER A 95 13.42 -7.62 2.76
N TRP A 96 12.83 -8.68 3.31
CA TRP A 96 13.33 -9.33 4.52
C TRP A 96 14.71 -9.93 4.30
N MET A 97 14.94 -10.57 3.15
CA MET A 97 16.24 -11.12 2.79
C MET A 97 17.28 -10.01 2.64
N GLY A 98 16.94 -8.89 2.00
CA GLY A 98 17.79 -7.70 1.93
C GLY A 98 18.19 -7.17 3.31
N LEU A 99 17.22 -7.03 4.23
CA LEU A 99 17.49 -6.66 5.63
C LEU A 99 18.43 -7.66 6.33
N ARG A 100 18.26 -8.96 6.09
CA ARG A 100 19.11 -10.01 6.65
C ARG A 100 20.54 -9.93 6.14
N LEU A 101 20.72 -9.65 4.85
CA LEU A 101 22.02 -9.46 4.21
C LEU A 101 22.72 -8.19 4.70
N CYS A 102 21.96 -7.13 4.99
CA CYS A 102 22.46 -5.91 5.63
C CYS A 102 22.80 -6.07 7.13
N GLY A 103 22.81 -7.30 7.67
CA GLY A 103 23.23 -7.57 9.04
C GLY A 103 22.15 -7.37 10.12
N VAL A 104 20.89 -7.11 9.74
CA VAL A 104 19.79 -6.87 10.69
C VAL A 104 19.30 -8.20 11.27
N ARG A 105 20.02 -8.73 12.26
CA ARG A 105 19.74 -10.03 12.87
C ARG A 105 18.37 -10.12 13.55
N HIS A 106 17.83 -8.99 14.01
CA HIS A 106 16.51 -8.90 14.65
C HIS A 106 15.36 -8.66 13.65
N ALA A 107 15.64 -8.54 12.34
CA ALA A 107 14.59 -8.34 11.34
C ALA A 107 13.71 -9.58 11.23
N GLN A 108 12.48 -9.45 11.73
CA GLN A 108 11.44 -10.46 11.56
C GLN A 108 10.81 -10.31 10.17
N GLY A 109 10.57 -11.42 9.45
CA GLY A 109 9.87 -11.37 8.16
C GLY A 109 8.47 -10.77 8.25
N ARG A 110 7.86 -10.82 9.44
CA ARG A 110 6.60 -10.17 9.77
C ARG A 110 6.70 -8.64 9.74
N ALA A 111 7.80 -8.06 10.20
CA ALA A 111 8.01 -6.62 10.18
C ALA A 111 8.24 -6.08 8.76
N ALA A 112 8.95 -6.83 7.91
CA ALA A 112 9.13 -6.49 6.50
C ALA A 112 7.79 -6.49 5.72
N ARG A 113 6.93 -7.50 5.97
CA ARG A 113 5.56 -7.56 5.43
C ARG A 113 4.70 -6.42 5.93
N ALA A 114 4.77 -6.11 7.23
CA ALA A 114 4.06 -4.98 7.83
C ALA A 114 4.43 -3.65 7.16
N ALA A 115 5.73 -3.41 6.94
CA ALA A 115 6.22 -2.20 6.27
C ALA A 115 5.66 -2.07 4.85
N LEU A 116 5.74 -3.14 4.05
CA LEU A 116 5.26 -3.13 2.67
C LEU A 116 3.74 -2.97 2.59
N PHE A 117 2.99 -3.72 3.38
CA PHE A 117 1.52 -3.69 3.32
C PHE A 117 0.95 -2.38 3.88
N TRP A 118 1.59 -1.81 4.91
CA TRP A 118 1.24 -0.48 5.37
C TRP A 118 1.51 0.58 4.31
N ALA A 119 2.65 0.52 3.62
CA ALA A 119 2.99 1.46 2.56
C ALA A 119 1.96 1.44 1.41
N LEU A 120 1.52 0.25 0.99
CA LEU A 120 0.46 0.09 -0.01
C LEU A 120 -0.85 0.75 0.44
N LEU A 121 -1.25 0.51 1.69
CA LEU A 121 -2.49 1.07 2.22
C LEU A 121 -2.39 2.59 2.38
N ALA A 122 -1.27 3.11 2.87
CA ALA A 122 -1.06 4.54 3.07
C ALA A 122 -0.98 5.32 1.75
N ALA A 123 -0.50 4.70 0.67
CA ALA A 123 -0.46 5.28 -0.67
C ALA A 123 -1.82 5.22 -1.41
N SER A 124 -2.79 4.44 -0.91
CA SER A 124 -4.09 4.26 -1.57
C SER A 124 -4.88 5.56 -1.87
N PRO A 125 -4.84 6.64 -1.04
CA PRO A 125 -5.55 7.87 -1.38
C PRO A 125 -5.06 8.51 -2.69
N ALA A 126 -3.76 8.41 -2.99
CA ALA A 126 -3.21 8.94 -4.25
C ALA A 126 -3.64 8.09 -5.47
N LEU A 127 -3.82 6.78 -5.30
CA LEU A 127 -4.39 5.92 -6.34
C LEU A 127 -5.84 6.30 -6.63
N VAL A 128 -6.62 6.55 -5.58
CA VAL A 128 -8.01 7.01 -5.73
C VAL A 128 -8.05 8.38 -6.40
N LEU A 129 -7.18 9.33 -6.00
CA LEU A 129 -7.08 10.63 -6.66
C LEU A 129 -6.73 10.50 -8.16
N LYS A 130 -5.76 9.64 -8.50
CA LYS A 130 -5.44 9.31 -9.89
C LYS A 130 -6.66 8.81 -10.66
N ALA A 131 -7.46 7.93 -10.05
CA ALA A 131 -8.66 7.39 -10.68
C ALA A 131 -9.76 8.44 -10.83
N LEU A 132 -9.94 9.32 -9.85
CA LEU A 132 -10.90 10.43 -9.92
C LEU A 132 -10.53 11.43 -11.03
N LEU A 133 -9.25 11.79 -11.14
CA LEU A 133 -8.79 12.73 -12.17
C LEU A 133 -8.97 12.15 -13.58
N GLN A 134 -8.58 10.90 -13.81
CA GLN A 134 -8.84 10.21 -15.07
C GLN A 134 -10.35 10.02 -15.31
N GLY A 135 -11.07 9.68 -14.25
CA GLY A 135 -12.52 9.52 -14.15
C GLY A 135 -13.31 10.80 -14.44
N ALA A 136 -12.69 11.96 -14.31
CA ALA A 136 -13.27 13.25 -14.65
C ALA A 136 -12.75 13.81 -15.99
N GLY A 137 -11.78 13.14 -16.64
CA GLY A 137 -11.12 13.67 -17.84
C GLY A 137 -10.25 14.89 -17.55
N ILE A 138 -9.84 15.10 -16.30
CA ILE A 138 -9.03 16.24 -15.87
C ILE A 138 -7.55 15.92 -16.07
N ALA A 139 -6.81 16.86 -16.67
CA ALA A 139 -5.36 16.76 -16.79
C ALA A 139 -4.71 16.62 -15.40
N GLY A 140 -3.79 15.68 -15.23
CA GLY A 140 -3.13 15.42 -13.95
C GLY A 140 -3.18 13.97 -13.47
N GLY A 141 -3.94 13.09 -14.14
CA GLY A 141 -3.96 11.66 -13.83
C GLY A 141 -2.57 11.00 -13.83
N VAL A 142 -1.69 11.38 -14.76
CA VAL A 142 -0.29 10.91 -14.82
C VAL A 142 0.51 11.41 -13.61
N ALA A 143 0.40 12.70 -13.26
CA ALA A 143 1.08 13.27 -12.11
C ALA A 143 0.62 12.61 -10.79
N ALA A 144 -0.68 12.37 -10.64
CA ALA A 144 -1.22 11.62 -9.50
C ALA A 144 -0.74 10.16 -9.46
N GLY A 145 -0.48 9.56 -10.63
CA GLY A 145 0.17 8.25 -10.72
C GLY A 145 1.60 8.25 -10.20
N TRP A 146 2.40 9.24 -10.59
CA TRP A 146 3.75 9.43 -10.04
C TRP A 146 3.73 9.76 -8.54
N LEU A 147 2.76 10.55 -8.10
CA LEU A 147 2.54 10.82 -6.67
C LEU A 147 2.25 9.53 -5.90
N ALA A 148 1.37 8.67 -6.42
CA ALA A 148 1.05 7.39 -5.79
C ALA A 148 2.26 6.46 -5.73
N ALA A 149 3.01 6.35 -6.84
CA ALA A 149 4.22 5.52 -6.90
C ALA A 149 5.32 6.05 -5.96
N GLY A 150 5.55 7.36 -5.95
CA GLY A 150 6.49 8.02 -5.08
C GLY A 150 6.12 7.88 -3.60
N ALA A 151 4.84 8.10 -3.25
CA ALA A 151 4.34 7.92 -1.89
C ALA A 151 4.52 6.47 -1.41
N PHE A 152 4.17 5.49 -2.24
CA PHE A 152 4.41 4.07 -1.93
C PHE A 152 5.89 3.80 -1.66
N LEU A 153 6.79 4.26 -2.53
CA LEU A 153 8.23 4.04 -2.39
C LEU A 153 8.75 4.69 -1.10
N VAL A 154 8.37 5.94 -0.83
CA VAL A 154 8.75 6.66 0.39
C VAL A 154 8.25 5.94 1.64
N PHE A 155 6.97 5.57 1.70
CA PHE A 155 6.41 4.88 2.86
C PHE A 155 7.04 3.50 3.09
N TRP A 156 7.34 2.78 2.01
CA TRP A 156 7.98 1.48 2.09
C TRP A 156 9.42 1.59 2.61
N LEU A 157 10.24 2.49 2.05
CA LEU A 157 11.61 2.73 2.50
C LEU A 157 11.65 3.23 3.94
N VAL A 158 10.76 4.16 4.31
CA VAL A 158 10.62 4.63 5.70
C VAL A 158 10.25 3.49 6.65
N GLY A 159 9.34 2.60 6.24
CA GLY A 159 8.97 1.41 7.01
C GLY A 159 10.16 0.46 7.20
N LEU A 160 10.94 0.18 6.15
CA LEU A 160 12.15 -0.64 6.26
C LEU A 160 13.22 0.03 7.15
N LEU A 161 13.38 1.35 7.06
CA LEU A 161 14.26 2.14 7.94
C LEU A 161 13.80 2.15 9.41
N ALA A 162 12.51 1.94 9.67
CA ALA A 162 12.01 1.76 11.03
C ALA A 162 12.36 0.37 11.58
N VAL A 163 12.33 -0.67 10.73
CA VAL A 163 12.75 -2.03 11.09
C VAL A 163 14.26 -2.12 11.36
N LEU A 164 15.05 -1.30 10.67
CA LEU A 164 16.51 -1.20 10.84
C LEU A 164 16.93 -0.64 12.20
N ARG A 165 16.09 0.17 12.84
CA ARG A 165 16.43 0.81 14.11
C ARG A 165 16.19 -0.17 15.26
N PRO A 166 17.20 -0.46 16.10
CA PRO A 166 16.98 -1.22 17.31
C PRO A 166 16.03 -0.44 18.23
N ALA A 167 15.15 -1.17 18.92
CA ALA A 167 14.03 -0.63 19.71
C ALA A 167 14.42 0.34 20.85
N GLY A 168 15.71 0.62 21.07
CA GLY A 168 16.21 1.53 22.12
C GLY A 168 16.83 2.85 21.64
N ALA A 169 16.76 3.18 20.35
CA ALA A 169 17.38 4.42 19.82
C ALA A 169 16.45 5.65 19.80
N ILE A 170 15.21 5.53 20.29
CA ILE A 170 14.18 6.60 20.21
C ILE A 170 14.13 7.43 21.51
N ASP A 171 14.75 6.97 22.60
CA ASP A 171 14.75 7.67 23.90
C ASP A 171 15.88 8.71 24.05
N ALA A 172 16.63 9.02 22.99
CA ALA A 172 17.85 9.82 23.06
C ALA A 172 17.83 11.15 22.26
N THR A 173 16.70 11.57 21.73
CA THR A 173 16.55 12.86 21.01
C THR A 173 15.20 13.49 21.25
#